data_AF-A0A6J0TS17-F1
#
_entry.id   AF-A0A6J0TS17-F1
#
_cell.length_a   1.000
_cell.length_b   1.000
_cell.length_c   1.000
_cell.angle_alpha   90.00
_cell.angle_beta   90.00
_cell.angle_gamma   90.00
#
_symmetry.space_group_name_H-M   'P 1'
#
loop_
_entity.id
_entity.type
_entity.pdbx_description
1 polymer ?
#
loop_
_entity_poly.entity_id
_entity_poly.type
_entity_poly.pdbx_seq_one_letter_code
_entity_poly.pdbx_strand_id
1 'polypeptide(L)'
;MPLSTQAETGEEQNVLVATLDNVRNLSNILKAIHFRDHATCFATTNGLKVTVENAKCLQANAFIQAGIFQEFVVQEESVMFRINLSVLLDCLTIFGTSSFPGTQAALRMCYRGYGYPLTLFLEEASVVTVCKINTQEPEEILDFDFCSTNVVNKIILQSEGLRDAFSELDMTSEVLQITMSPDKPYFRYKIALLKPSIKALALSCKVSIRTDNRGFLSLQYMIRNEDGQICFVEYYCCPDEDITDGEL
;
A
#
# COMPACT_ATOMS: atom_id res chain seq x y z
N MET A 1 29.97 6.92 -14.86
CA MET A 1 29.09 7.00 -16.04
C MET A 1 27.67 6.87 -15.50
N PRO A 2 26.72 7.72 -15.91
CA PRO A 2 25.35 7.64 -15.40
C PRO A 2 24.69 6.35 -15.89
N LEU A 3 23.54 5.97 -15.30
CA LEU A 3 22.69 4.82 -15.67
C LEU A 3 22.10 4.86 -17.09
N SER A 4 22.77 5.51 -18.03
CA SER A 4 22.48 5.50 -19.44
C SER A 4 23.52 4.59 -20.12
N THR A 5 23.03 3.65 -20.92
CA THR A 5 23.80 2.71 -21.77
C THR A 5 24.31 1.41 -21.14
N GLN A 6 23.40 0.60 -20.62
CA GLN A 6 23.35 -0.81 -21.03
C GLN A 6 21.99 -1.06 -21.67
N ALA A 7 21.88 -0.63 -22.93
CA ALA A 7 20.83 -1.10 -23.81
C ALA A 7 21.19 -2.55 -24.18
N GLU A 8 20.53 -3.51 -23.54
CA GLU A 8 20.43 -4.84 -24.12
C GLU A 8 19.72 -4.71 -25.47
N THR A 9 20.35 -5.31 -26.46
CA THR A 9 20.05 -5.24 -27.88
C THR A 9 18.84 -6.12 -28.20
N GLY A 10 17.67 -5.56 -27.95
CA GLY A 10 16.36 -6.05 -28.35
C GLY A 10 15.32 -5.19 -27.66
N GLU A 11 14.52 -4.41 -28.39
CA GLU A 11 13.38 -3.69 -27.83
C GLU A 11 12.33 -4.71 -27.37
N GLU A 12 12.59 -5.34 -26.22
CA GLU A 12 11.61 -6.14 -25.54
C GLU A 12 10.58 -5.18 -24.96
N GLN A 13 9.44 -5.10 -25.65
CA GLN A 13 8.36 -4.17 -25.35
C GLN A 13 7.84 -4.41 -23.92
N ASN A 14 8.21 -3.51 -23.00
CA ASN A 14 7.76 -3.58 -21.61
C ASN A 14 6.37 -2.96 -21.48
N VAL A 15 5.39 -3.74 -21.03
CA VAL A 15 4.02 -3.24 -20.80
C VAL A 15 3.94 -2.24 -19.64
N LEU A 16 4.90 -2.30 -18.70
CA LEU A 16 5.06 -1.33 -17.61
C LEU A 16 6.55 -0.97 -17.44
N VAL A 17 6.83 0.33 -17.43
CA VAL A 17 8.13 0.91 -17.08
C VAL A 17 7.89 2.03 -16.06
N ALA A 18 8.63 2.01 -14.95
CA ALA A 18 8.57 3.07 -13.95
C ALA A 18 9.95 3.41 -13.40
N THR A 19 10.27 4.68 -13.18
CA THR A 19 11.55 5.12 -12.59
C THR A 19 11.34 6.04 -11.40
N LEU A 20 12.22 5.92 -10.41
CA LEU A 20 12.29 6.75 -9.22
C LEU A 20 13.73 7.14 -8.93
N ASP A 21 14.00 8.42 -8.68
CA ASP A 21 15.33 8.84 -8.17
C ASP A 21 15.55 8.43 -6.71
N ASN A 22 14.46 8.22 -5.97
CA ASN A 22 14.48 7.81 -4.57
C ASN A 22 13.51 6.63 -4.35
N VAL A 23 14.07 5.42 -4.23
CA VAL A 23 13.31 4.18 -3.99
C VAL A 23 12.41 4.24 -2.75
N ARG A 24 12.73 5.10 -1.77
CA ARG A 24 11.97 5.27 -0.53
C ARG A 24 10.58 5.84 -0.76
N ASN A 25 10.38 6.59 -1.84
CA ASN A 25 9.05 7.08 -2.23
C ASN A 25 8.06 5.95 -2.51
N LEU A 26 8.55 4.78 -2.95
CA LEU A 26 7.75 3.59 -3.14
C LEU A 26 7.81 2.66 -1.92
N SER A 27 9.01 2.33 -1.45
CA SER A 27 9.19 1.28 -0.43
C SER A 27 8.54 1.64 0.91
N ASN A 28 8.51 2.92 1.31
CA ASN A 28 7.83 3.34 2.53
C ASN A 28 6.31 3.13 2.45
N ILE A 29 5.70 3.42 1.30
CA ILE A 29 4.27 3.21 1.08
C ILE A 29 3.93 1.72 1.06
N LEU A 30 4.77 0.88 0.43
CA LEU A 30 4.56 -0.56 0.40
C LEU A 30 4.72 -1.20 1.79
N LYS A 31 5.66 -0.72 2.62
CA LYS A 31 5.79 -1.14 4.03
C LYS A 31 4.52 -0.86 4.85
N ALA A 32 3.78 0.19 4.50
CA ALA A 32 2.56 0.59 5.19
C ALA A 32 1.42 -0.44 5.04
N ILE A 33 1.46 -1.27 4.00
CA ILE A 33 0.45 -2.31 3.70
C ILE A 33 1.02 -3.74 3.83
N HIS A 34 2.25 -3.89 4.31
CA HIS A 34 2.91 -5.19 4.38
C HIS A 34 2.50 -5.97 5.63
N PHE A 35 1.49 -6.82 5.49
CA PHE A 35 1.08 -7.80 6.53
C PHE A 35 0.82 -9.20 5.96
N ARG A 36 1.02 -9.39 4.65
CA ARG A 36 1.06 -10.68 3.96
C ARG A 36 2.22 -10.69 2.96
N ASP A 37 2.68 -11.88 2.63
CA ASP A 37 3.82 -12.07 1.74
C ASP A 37 3.50 -11.80 0.27
N HIS A 38 2.23 -11.84 -0.13
CA HIS A 38 1.81 -11.62 -1.51
C HIS A 38 0.91 -10.39 -1.63
N ALA A 39 1.07 -9.68 -2.75
CA ALA A 39 0.26 -8.53 -3.11
C ALA A 39 -0.10 -8.59 -4.60
N THR A 40 -1.26 -8.03 -4.95
CA THR A 40 -1.66 -7.81 -6.34
C THR A 40 -1.33 -6.38 -6.75
N CYS A 41 -0.53 -6.24 -7.79
CA CYS A 41 -0.18 -4.96 -8.39
C CYS A 41 -1.10 -4.69 -9.57
N PHE A 42 -1.64 -3.47 -9.63
CA PHE A 42 -2.49 -2.99 -10.70
C PHE A 42 -1.99 -1.63 -11.17
N ALA A 43 -1.52 -1.55 -12.40
CA ALA A 43 -0.98 -0.34 -13.01
C ALA A 43 -1.89 0.14 -14.14
N THR A 44 -2.12 1.45 -14.20
CA THR A 44 -2.84 2.15 -15.28
C THR A 44 -2.08 3.43 -15.60
N THR A 45 -2.46 4.18 -16.63
CA THR A 45 -1.84 5.49 -16.94
C THR A 45 -1.88 6.50 -15.79
N ASN A 46 -2.78 6.31 -14.80
CA ASN A 46 -2.89 7.19 -13.65
C ASN A 46 -1.91 6.86 -12.50
N GLY A 47 -1.31 5.67 -12.51
CA GLY A 47 -0.36 5.24 -11.50
C GLY A 47 -0.48 3.76 -11.13
N LEU A 48 0.13 3.42 -9.99
CA LEU A 48 0.22 2.08 -9.44
C LEU A 48 -0.64 1.94 -8.18
N LYS A 49 -1.50 0.93 -8.17
CA LYS A 49 -2.22 0.43 -6.99
C LYS A 49 -1.62 -0.91 -6.56
N VAL A 50 -1.30 -1.06 -5.28
CA VAL A 50 -0.87 -2.35 -4.71
C VAL A 50 -1.84 -2.76 -3.63
N THR A 51 -2.39 -3.96 -3.76
CA THR A 51 -3.44 -4.49 -2.89
C THR A 51 -2.95 -5.73 -2.13
N VAL A 52 -3.21 -5.75 -0.83
CA VAL A 52 -2.93 -6.89 0.06
C VAL A 52 -4.22 -7.25 0.79
N GLU A 53 -4.56 -8.53 0.81
CA GLU A 53 -5.78 -9.02 1.46
C GLU A 53 -5.47 -10.06 2.53
N ASN A 54 -6.32 -10.13 3.55
CA ASN A 54 -6.26 -11.13 4.59
C ASN A 54 -7.65 -11.69 4.89
N ALA A 55 -7.81 -13.00 4.61
CA ALA A 55 -8.98 -13.82 5.00
C ALA A 55 -10.34 -13.23 4.60
N LYS A 56 -10.38 -12.44 3.53
CA LYS A 56 -11.58 -11.70 3.06
C LYS A 56 -12.17 -10.67 4.04
N CYS A 57 -11.55 -10.48 5.20
CA CYS A 57 -12.02 -9.56 6.24
C CYS A 57 -11.28 -8.22 6.20
N LEU A 58 -10.04 -8.21 5.68
CA LEU A 58 -9.18 -7.04 5.66
C LEU A 58 -8.54 -6.89 4.29
N GLN A 59 -8.61 -5.69 3.72
CA GLN A 59 -7.89 -5.31 2.52
C GLN A 59 -7.16 -4.00 2.75
N ALA A 60 -5.93 -3.93 2.28
CA ALA A 60 -5.15 -2.70 2.23
C ALA A 60 -4.74 -2.36 0.80
N ASN A 61 -4.88 -1.10 0.44
CA ASN A 61 -4.54 -0.57 -0.87
C ASN A 61 -3.56 0.58 -0.71
N ALA A 62 -2.40 0.49 -1.37
CA ALA A 62 -1.49 1.61 -1.54
C ALA A 62 -1.70 2.21 -2.94
N PHE A 63 -1.87 3.52 -3.01
CA PHE A 63 -2.03 4.26 -4.26
C PHE A 63 -0.84 5.21 -4.45
N ILE A 64 -0.08 4.96 -5.53
CA ILE A 64 1.07 5.77 -5.94
C ILE A 64 0.73 6.36 -7.31
N GLN A 65 0.49 7.66 -7.37
CA GLN A 65 0.14 8.37 -8.61
C GLN A 65 1.32 8.38 -9.59
N ALA A 66 1.04 8.37 -10.90
CA ALA A 66 2.06 8.39 -11.94
C ALA A 66 3.02 9.59 -11.80
N GLY A 67 2.53 10.75 -11.33
CA GLY A 67 3.36 11.95 -11.13
C GLY A 67 4.40 11.87 -10.01
N ILE A 68 4.44 10.79 -9.23
CA ILE A 68 5.51 10.51 -8.25
C ILE A 68 6.76 9.96 -8.94
N PHE A 69 6.58 9.32 -10.09
CA PHE A 69 7.65 8.72 -10.86
C PHE A 69 8.25 9.71 -11.86
N GLN A 70 9.56 9.62 -12.10
CA GLN A 70 10.25 10.40 -13.13
C GLN A 70 9.83 9.93 -14.54
N GLU A 71 9.64 8.63 -14.70
CA GLU A 71 9.08 7.98 -15.88
C GLU A 71 8.03 6.98 -15.42
N PHE A 72 6.85 7.00 -16.02
CA PHE A 72 5.82 6.00 -15.76
C PHE A 72 5.03 5.75 -17.05
N VAL A 73 5.25 4.58 -17.64
CA VAL A 73 4.67 4.19 -18.93
C VAL A 73 3.95 2.87 -18.76
N VAL A 74 2.68 2.86 -19.13
CA VAL A 74 1.85 1.66 -19.24
C VAL A 74 1.34 1.58 -20.67
N GLN A 75 1.62 0.47 -21.36
CA GLN A 75 1.30 0.34 -22.78
C GLN A 75 -0.11 -0.19 -23.05
N GLU A 76 -0.69 -0.88 -22.07
CA GLU A 76 -2.04 -1.44 -22.11
C GLU A 76 -3.01 -0.55 -21.32
N GLU A 77 -4.32 -0.80 -21.42
CA GLU A 77 -5.32 -0.08 -20.62
C GLU A 77 -5.08 -0.26 -19.12
N SER A 78 -4.73 -1.49 -18.73
CA SER A 78 -4.31 -1.81 -17.38
C SER A 78 -3.43 -3.05 -17.37
N VAL A 79 -2.43 -3.07 -16.50
CA VAL A 79 -1.53 -4.20 -16.28
C VAL A 79 -1.73 -4.72 -14.86
N MET A 80 -2.00 -6.01 -14.71
CA MET A 80 -2.20 -6.63 -13.41
C MET A 80 -1.33 -7.88 -13.24
N PHE A 81 -0.65 -7.99 -12.11
CA PHE A 81 0.14 -9.16 -11.75
C PHE A 81 0.24 -9.31 -10.24
N ARG A 82 0.38 -10.55 -9.75
CA ARG A 82 0.64 -10.82 -8.34
C ARG A 82 2.14 -11.02 -8.11
N ILE A 83 2.64 -10.60 -6.96
CA ILE A 83 4.05 -10.67 -6.61
C ILE A 83 4.23 -10.99 -5.13
N ASN A 84 5.37 -11.59 -4.77
CA ASN A 84 5.79 -11.70 -3.38
C ASN A 84 6.27 -10.31 -2.90
N LEU A 85 5.44 -9.65 -2.10
CA LEU A 85 5.67 -8.33 -1.52
C LEU A 85 6.84 -8.32 -0.55
N SER A 86 7.06 -9.40 0.21
CA SER A 86 8.21 -9.51 1.13
C SER A 86 9.52 -9.47 0.35
N VAL A 87 9.64 -10.27 -0.71
CA VAL A 87 10.82 -10.28 -1.60
C VAL A 87 10.98 -8.94 -2.33
N LEU A 88 9.87 -8.34 -2.78
CA LEU A 88 9.90 -7.01 -3.39
C LEU A 88 10.47 -5.97 -2.42
N LEU A 89 10.00 -5.93 -1.18
CA LEU A 89 10.49 -5.01 -0.16
C LEU A 89 11.98 -5.25 0.18
N ASP A 90 12.40 -6.50 0.30
CA ASP A 90 13.81 -6.85 0.51
C ASP A 90 14.69 -6.29 -0.61
N CYS A 91 14.26 -6.46 -1.88
CA CYS A 91 14.96 -5.92 -3.04
C CYS A 91 15.00 -4.38 -3.03
N LEU A 92 13.87 -3.73 -2.72
CA LEU A 92 13.77 -2.26 -2.66
C LEU A 92 14.61 -1.65 -1.53
N THR A 93 15.06 -2.46 -0.57
CA THR A 93 15.87 -2.02 0.58
C THR A 93 17.25 -2.67 0.62
N ILE A 94 17.75 -3.19 -0.51
CA ILE A 94 19.03 -3.90 -0.55
C ILE A 94 20.23 -3.06 -0.10
N PHE A 95 20.18 -1.74 -0.34
CA PHE A 95 21.21 -0.78 0.12
C PHE A 95 20.97 -0.31 1.57
N GLY A 96 20.01 -0.91 2.28
CA GLY A 96 19.63 -0.57 3.63
C GLY A 96 18.58 0.53 3.72
N THR A 97 18.14 0.81 4.95
CA THR A 97 17.15 1.87 5.24
C THR A 97 17.78 3.16 5.77
N SER A 98 19.06 3.11 6.13
CA SER A 98 19.83 4.24 6.63
C SER A 98 20.61 4.89 5.48
N SER A 99 20.00 5.87 4.84
CA SER A 99 20.67 6.70 3.85
C SER A 99 21.58 7.69 4.55
N PHE A 100 22.84 7.81 4.12
CA PHE A 100 23.64 8.98 4.47
C PHE A 100 23.01 10.22 3.83
N PRO A 101 23.07 11.41 4.47
CA PRO A 101 22.57 12.64 3.87
C PRO A 101 23.21 12.86 2.48
N GLY A 102 22.37 12.87 1.44
CA GLY A 102 22.81 13.09 0.05
C GLY A 102 22.99 11.82 -0.80
N THR A 103 22.83 10.61 -0.26
CA THR A 103 22.86 9.37 -1.04
C THR A 103 21.45 8.78 -1.11
N GLN A 104 20.85 8.74 -2.30
CA GLN A 104 19.56 8.11 -2.55
C GLN A 104 19.74 7.00 -3.58
N ALA A 105 19.08 5.87 -3.36
CA ALA A 105 19.05 4.79 -4.33
C ALA A 105 17.97 5.07 -5.39
N ALA A 106 18.39 5.15 -6.65
CA ALA A 106 17.48 5.21 -7.78
C ALA A 106 16.92 3.82 -8.09
N LEU A 107 15.73 3.76 -8.67
CA LEU A 107 15.02 2.56 -9.06
C LEU A 107 14.53 2.70 -10.49
N ARG A 108 14.68 1.63 -11.28
CA ARG A 108 13.93 1.41 -12.51
C ARG A 108 13.24 0.05 -12.46
N MET A 109 11.93 0.06 -12.65
CA MET A 109 11.06 -1.12 -12.71
C MET A 109 10.68 -1.38 -14.15
N CYS A 110 10.82 -2.63 -14.58
CA CYS A 110 10.40 -3.09 -15.91
C CYS A 110 9.60 -4.38 -15.79
N TYR A 111 8.45 -4.43 -16.44
CA TYR A 111 7.63 -5.62 -16.57
C TYR A 111 7.22 -5.82 -18.03
N ARG A 112 7.55 -6.99 -18.56
CA ARG A 112 7.34 -7.35 -19.98
C ARG A 112 5.92 -7.80 -20.30
N GLY A 113 5.12 -8.13 -19.29
CA GLY A 113 3.76 -8.64 -19.45
C GLY A 113 3.61 -10.05 -18.89
N TYR A 114 2.44 -10.62 -19.14
CA TYR A 114 2.04 -11.91 -18.58
C TYR A 114 3.10 -13.01 -18.80
N GLY A 115 3.41 -13.75 -17.74
CA GLY A 115 4.39 -14.85 -17.75
C GLY A 115 5.86 -14.43 -17.58
N TYR A 116 6.18 -13.13 -17.57
CA TYR A 116 7.55 -12.64 -17.34
C TYR A 116 7.77 -12.14 -15.91
N PRO A 117 9.00 -12.14 -15.37
CA PRO A 117 9.27 -11.57 -14.06
C PRO A 117 9.24 -10.03 -14.05
N LEU A 118 8.97 -9.44 -12.90
CA LEU A 118 9.26 -8.04 -12.63
C LEU A 118 10.77 -7.88 -12.45
N THR A 119 11.39 -7.01 -13.26
CA THR A 119 12.82 -6.71 -13.16
C THR A 119 13.01 -5.35 -12.50
N LEU A 120 13.86 -5.30 -11.48
CA LEU A 120 14.23 -4.08 -10.76
C LEU A 120 15.71 -3.79 -11.02
N PHE A 121 16.02 -2.56 -11.41
CA PHE A 121 17.38 -2.04 -11.47
C PHE A 121 17.51 -0.98 -10.38
N LEU A 122 18.32 -1.23 -9.37
CA LEU A 122 18.60 -0.27 -8.31
C LEU A 122 20.03 0.25 -8.43
N GLU A 123 20.23 1.54 -8.27
CA GLU A 123 21.56 2.16 -8.28
C GLU A 123 21.76 3.05 -7.06
N GLU A 124 22.86 2.83 -6.32
CA GLU A 124 23.32 3.73 -5.27
C GLU A 124 24.84 3.90 -5.39
N ALA A 125 25.32 5.15 -5.44
CA ALA A 125 26.75 5.46 -5.49
C ALA A 125 27.56 4.66 -6.55
N SER A 126 27.01 4.55 -7.78
CA SER A 126 27.57 3.75 -8.90
C SER A 126 27.56 2.22 -8.71
N VAL A 127 26.98 1.71 -7.61
CA VAL A 127 26.73 0.29 -7.42
C VAL A 127 25.34 -0.04 -7.98
N VAL A 128 25.27 -0.98 -8.91
CA VAL A 128 24.02 -1.40 -9.56
C VAL A 128 23.65 -2.81 -9.11
N THR A 129 22.39 -2.98 -8.71
CA THR A 129 21.78 -4.26 -8.38
C THR A 129 20.64 -4.54 -9.35
N VAL A 130 20.58 -5.76 -9.89
CA VAL A 130 19.46 -6.22 -10.72
C VAL A 130 18.73 -7.36 -10.01
N CYS A 131 17.45 -7.16 -9.71
CA CYS A 131 16.57 -8.17 -9.12
C CYS A 131 15.55 -8.65 -10.15
N LYS A 132 15.33 -9.96 -10.25
CA LYS A 132 14.26 -10.55 -11.07
C LYS A 132 13.31 -11.30 -10.16
N ILE A 133 12.07 -10.82 -10.05
CA ILE A 133 11.05 -11.38 -9.17
C ILE A 133 9.95 -12.00 -10.01
N ASN A 134 9.72 -13.30 -9.86
CA ASN A 134 8.68 -14.00 -10.59
C ASN A 134 7.30 -13.45 -10.21
N THR A 135 6.46 -13.17 -11.21
CA THR A 135 5.06 -12.80 -11.01
C THR A 135 4.16 -14.03 -11.06
N GLN A 136 2.99 -13.92 -10.44
CA GLN A 136 1.92 -14.90 -10.51
C GLN A 136 0.69 -14.29 -11.18
N GLU A 137 -0.23 -15.15 -11.62
CA GLU A 137 -1.54 -14.73 -12.08
C GLU A 137 -2.30 -14.05 -10.92
N PRO A 138 -2.98 -12.91 -11.17
CA PRO A 138 -3.80 -12.25 -10.17
C PRO A 138 -4.94 -13.14 -9.68
N GLU A 139 -5.16 -13.15 -8.37
CA GLU A 139 -6.38 -13.72 -7.77
C GLU A 139 -7.50 -12.67 -7.82
N GLU A 140 -8.77 -13.10 -7.79
CA GLU A 140 -9.91 -12.19 -7.67
C GLU A 140 -9.77 -11.33 -6.41
N ILE A 141 -9.67 -10.02 -6.60
CA ILE A 141 -9.61 -9.04 -5.52
C ILE A 141 -11.05 -8.76 -5.05
N LEU A 142 -11.26 -8.69 -3.75
CA LEU A 142 -12.54 -8.31 -3.19
C LEU A 142 -12.86 -6.85 -3.54
N ASP A 143 -14.09 -6.64 -4.01
CA ASP A 143 -14.65 -5.32 -4.10
C ASP A 143 -15.55 -5.08 -2.88
N PHE A 144 -15.07 -4.25 -1.95
CA PHE A 144 -15.85 -3.88 -0.77
C PHE A 144 -17.00 -2.90 -1.09
N ASP A 145 -17.12 -2.42 -2.35
CA ASP A 145 -18.10 -1.42 -2.82
C ASP A 145 -18.39 -0.34 -1.76
N PHE A 146 -17.32 0.32 -1.31
CA PHE A 146 -17.41 1.35 -0.29
C PHE A 146 -17.74 2.70 -0.95
N CYS A 147 -18.94 2.80 -1.52
CA CYS A 147 -19.42 4.00 -2.19
C CYS A 147 -19.65 5.15 -1.20
N SER A 148 -19.21 6.36 -1.57
CA SER A 148 -19.31 7.56 -0.71
C SER A 148 -20.74 7.90 -0.27
N THR A 149 -21.75 7.44 -1.00
CA THR A 149 -23.18 7.61 -0.70
C THR A 149 -23.66 6.74 0.47
N ASN A 150 -22.92 5.68 0.83
CA ASN A 150 -23.29 4.74 1.87
C ASN A 150 -22.61 5.05 3.21
N VAL A 151 -21.77 6.10 3.26
CA VAL A 151 -21.03 6.50 4.45
C VAL A 151 -21.97 7.14 5.47
N VAL A 152 -22.08 6.52 6.64
CA VAL A 152 -22.91 6.99 7.76
C VAL A 152 -22.12 7.94 8.64
N ASN A 153 -20.89 7.55 9.02
CA ASN A 153 -20.03 8.36 9.87
C ASN A 153 -18.71 8.67 9.17
N LYS A 154 -18.21 9.89 9.35
CA LYS A 154 -16.90 10.33 8.84
C LYS A 154 -16.20 11.23 9.84
N ILE A 155 -15.00 10.85 10.23
CA ILE A 155 -14.12 11.64 11.09
C ILE A 155 -12.79 11.83 10.36
N ILE A 156 -12.23 13.04 10.39
CA ILE A 156 -10.88 13.32 9.90
C ILE A 156 -10.05 13.85 11.07
N LEU A 157 -8.92 13.21 11.33
CA LEU A 157 -8.01 13.53 12.42
C LEU A 157 -6.62 13.86 11.90
N GLN A 158 -5.87 14.63 12.69
CA GLN A 158 -4.42 14.70 12.55
C GLN A 158 -3.84 13.39 13.09
N SER A 159 -2.94 12.77 12.32
CA SER A 159 -2.43 11.44 12.63
C SER A 159 -1.58 11.39 13.90
N GLU A 160 -0.93 12.50 14.26
CA GLU A 160 -0.06 12.59 15.43
C GLU A 160 -0.80 12.21 16.72
N GLY A 161 -1.93 12.86 17.02
CA GLY A 161 -2.68 12.55 18.24
C GLY A 161 -3.32 11.16 18.25
N LEU A 162 -3.66 10.60 17.09
CA LEU A 162 -4.21 9.24 17.01
C LEU A 162 -3.13 8.18 17.19
N ARG A 163 -1.90 8.44 16.73
CA ARG A 163 -0.78 7.51 16.83
C ARG A 163 -0.46 7.21 18.30
N ASP A 164 -0.43 8.24 19.14
CA ASP A 164 -0.15 8.08 20.57
C ASP A 164 -1.26 7.28 21.27
N ALA A 165 -2.52 7.49 20.89
CA ALA A 165 -3.63 6.68 21.39
C ALA A 165 -3.53 5.22 20.94
N PHE A 166 -3.17 4.97 19.67
CA PHE A 166 -3.05 3.61 19.12
C PHE A 166 -1.84 2.84 19.67
N SER A 167 -0.76 3.52 20.07
CA SER A 167 0.39 2.86 20.72
C SER A 167 0.08 2.36 22.12
N GLU A 168 -0.89 2.98 22.80
CA GLU A 168 -1.32 2.61 24.16
C GLU A 168 -2.50 1.61 24.16
N LEU A 169 -2.97 1.17 22.99
CA LEU A 169 -4.03 0.16 22.92
C LEU A 169 -3.54 -1.19 23.46
N ASP A 170 -4.37 -1.83 24.28
CA ASP A 170 -4.13 -3.19 24.76
C ASP A 170 -4.25 -4.20 23.62
N MET A 171 -3.10 -4.61 23.09
CA MET A 171 -2.99 -5.58 22.00
C MET A 171 -3.33 -7.02 22.43
N THR A 172 -3.57 -7.27 23.72
CA THR A 172 -4.03 -8.58 24.23
C THR A 172 -5.54 -8.75 24.12
N SER A 173 -6.29 -7.64 23.94
CA SER A 173 -7.70 -7.69 23.61
C SER A 173 -7.93 -8.40 22.27
N GLU A 174 -9.07 -9.07 22.13
CA GLU A 174 -9.48 -9.66 20.84
C GLU A 174 -10.15 -8.63 19.92
N VAL A 175 -10.69 -7.56 20.51
CA VAL A 175 -11.62 -6.62 19.88
C VAL A 175 -11.24 -5.16 20.16
N LEU A 176 -11.42 -4.33 19.13
CA LEU A 176 -11.41 -2.88 19.18
C LEU A 176 -12.82 -2.38 18.88
N GLN A 177 -13.44 -1.70 19.84
CA GLN A 177 -14.74 -1.06 19.64
C GLN A 177 -14.53 0.41 19.26
N ILE A 178 -15.12 0.84 18.15
CA ILE A 178 -15.08 2.23 17.69
C ILE A 178 -16.49 2.80 17.74
N THR A 179 -16.76 3.69 18.69
CA THR A 179 -18.04 4.39 18.82
C THR A 179 -17.98 5.74 18.11
N MET A 180 -18.76 5.92 17.04
CA MET A 180 -18.79 7.16 16.24
C MET A 180 -20.09 7.97 16.40
N SER A 181 -21.11 7.41 17.05
CA SER A 181 -22.41 8.02 17.31
C SER A 181 -22.82 7.75 18.75
N PRO A 182 -23.56 8.67 19.42
CA PRO A 182 -24.17 8.40 20.72
C PRO A 182 -25.31 7.37 20.63
N ASP A 183 -25.86 7.16 19.44
CA ASP A 183 -26.95 6.22 19.17
C ASP A 183 -26.45 4.97 18.42
N LYS A 184 -27.10 3.83 18.64
CA LYS A 184 -26.86 2.57 17.92
C LYS A 184 -26.95 2.77 16.39
N PRO A 185 -26.23 1.99 15.56
CA PRO A 185 -25.41 0.83 15.92
C PRO A 185 -23.96 1.18 16.30
N TYR A 186 -23.44 0.46 17.30
CA TYR A 186 -22.01 0.46 17.65
C TYR A 186 -21.31 -0.65 16.90
N PHE A 187 -20.22 -0.33 16.19
CA PHE A 187 -19.47 -1.32 15.43
C PHE A 187 -18.20 -1.75 16.17
N ARG A 188 -17.94 -3.05 16.16
CA ARG A 188 -16.77 -3.70 16.75
C ARG A 188 -15.96 -4.34 15.65
N TYR A 189 -14.64 -4.36 15.82
CA TYR A 189 -13.69 -4.90 14.86
C TYR A 189 -12.64 -5.72 15.60
N LYS A 190 -12.15 -6.82 15.00
CA LYS A 190 -11.06 -7.59 15.60
C LYS A 190 -9.78 -6.77 15.59
N ILE A 191 -9.21 -6.48 16.76
CA ILE A 191 -8.03 -5.60 16.85
C ILE A 191 -6.83 -6.20 16.11
N ALA A 192 -6.73 -7.53 16.08
CA ALA A 192 -5.72 -8.26 15.32
C ALA A 192 -5.75 -7.95 13.81
N LEU A 193 -6.92 -7.64 13.25
CA LEU A 193 -7.07 -7.25 11.84
C LEU A 193 -6.68 -5.79 11.60
N LEU A 194 -6.89 -4.90 12.57
CA LEU A 194 -6.57 -3.49 12.43
C LEU A 194 -5.13 -3.14 12.81
N LYS A 195 -4.44 -3.99 13.59
CA LYS A 195 -3.05 -3.79 14.00
C LYS A 195 -2.10 -3.43 12.84
N PRO A 196 -2.19 -4.02 11.63
CA PRO A 196 -1.35 -3.61 10.49
C PRO A 196 -1.52 -2.15 10.06
N SER A 197 -2.71 -1.55 10.24
CA SER A 197 -2.99 -0.18 9.81
C SER A 197 -2.18 0.86 10.59
N ILE A 198 -1.65 0.49 11.76
CA ILE A 198 -0.73 1.33 12.55
C ILE A 198 0.52 1.68 11.75
N LYS A 199 1.00 0.78 10.86
CA LYS A 199 2.13 1.07 9.97
C LYS A 199 1.84 2.26 9.05
N ALA A 200 0.62 2.33 8.50
CA ALA A 200 0.17 3.45 7.69
C ALA A 200 -0.08 4.70 8.54
N LEU A 201 -0.66 4.55 9.74
CA LEU A 201 -0.85 5.65 10.67
C LEU A 201 0.47 6.35 11.01
N ALA A 202 1.53 5.57 11.29
CA ALA A 202 2.85 6.07 11.65
C ALA A 202 3.48 6.98 10.58
N LEU A 203 3.22 6.69 9.29
CA LEU A 203 3.73 7.46 8.15
C LEU A 203 2.82 8.61 7.73
N SER A 204 1.56 8.58 8.16
CA SER A 204 0.54 9.53 7.72
C SER A 204 0.58 10.86 8.48
N CYS A 205 0.14 11.93 7.82
CA CYS A 205 -0.08 13.24 8.45
C CYS A 205 -1.56 13.49 8.78
N LYS A 206 -2.48 12.85 8.04
CA LYS A 206 -3.92 12.87 8.29
C LYS A 206 -4.50 11.47 8.11
N VAL A 207 -5.57 11.20 8.84
CA VAL A 207 -6.35 9.97 8.73
C VAL A 207 -7.84 10.31 8.64
N SER A 208 -8.55 9.68 7.70
CA SER A 208 -10.00 9.70 7.59
C SER A 208 -10.55 8.34 8.02
N ILE A 209 -11.43 8.33 9.00
CA ILE A 209 -12.13 7.15 9.50
C ILE A 209 -13.58 7.24 9.03
N ARG A 210 -14.05 6.23 8.30
CA ARG A 210 -15.41 6.17 7.75
C ARG A 210 -16.05 4.84 8.09
N THR A 211 -17.35 4.84 8.36
CA THR A 211 -18.16 3.62 8.41
C THR A 211 -19.38 3.72 7.51
N ASP A 212 -19.76 2.61 6.88
CA ASP A 212 -21.00 2.51 6.09
C ASP A 212 -22.16 1.95 6.92
N ASN A 213 -23.34 1.85 6.29
CA ASN A 213 -24.56 1.30 6.91
C ASN A 213 -24.49 -0.21 7.23
N ARG A 214 -23.54 -0.93 6.63
CA ARG A 214 -23.27 -2.36 6.90
C ARG A 214 -22.28 -2.55 8.05
N GLY A 215 -21.62 -1.47 8.49
CA GLY A 215 -20.58 -1.52 9.51
C GLY A 215 -19.17 -1.78 8.98
N PHE A 216 -18.94 -1.70 7.67
CA PHE A 216 -17.57 -1.75 7.15
C PHE A 216 -16.81 -0.50 7.56
N LEU A 217 -15.57 -0.69 7.98
CA LEU A 217 -14.65 0.37 8.33
C LEU A 217 -13.75 0.68 7.14
N SER A 218 -13.61 1.96 6.82
CA SER A 218 -12.61 2.48 5.89
C SER A 218 -11.69 3.47 6.61
N LEU A 219 -10.39 3.16 6.64
CA LEU A 219 -9.33 4.01 7.17
C LEU A 219 -8.47 4.49 5.99
N GLN A 220 -8.53 5.78 5.68
CA GLN A 220 -7.73 6.38 4.62
C GLN A 220 -6.63 7.25 5.23
N TYR A 221 -5.39 6.90 4.95
CA TYR A 221 -4.19 7.55 5.44
C TYR A 221 -3.57 8.41 4.35
N MET A 222 -3.40 9.70 4.64
CA MET A 222 -2.69 10.64 3.78
C MET A 222 -1.21 10.64 4.18
N ILE A 223 -0.35 10.12 3.31
CA ILE A 223 1.09 10.01 3.55
C ILE A 223 1.79 11.04 2.66
N ARG A 224 2.68 11.84 3.26
CA ARG A 224 3.53 12.78 2.51
C ARG A 224 4.92 12.15 2.36
N ASN A 225 5.40 12.02 1.13
CA ASN A 225 6.75 11.51 0.87
C ASN A 225 7.82 12.59 1.16
N GLU A 226 9.10 12.23 1.00
CA GLU A 226 10.23 13.13 1.28
C GLU A 226 10.23 14.36 0.36
N ASP A 227 9.71 14.21 -0.86
CA ASP A 227 9.59 15.28 -1.85
C ASP A 227 8.32 16.15 -1.66
N GLY A 228 7.55 15.91 -0.61
CA GLY A 228 6.34 16.66 -0.28
C GLY A 228 5.07 16.26 -1.06
N GLN A 229 5.18 15.30 -1.97
CA GLN A 229 4.06 14.73 -2.72
C GLN A 229 3.19 13.84 -1.82
N ILE A 230 1.93 13.66 -2.21
CA ILE A 230 0.93 12.96 -1.40
C ILE A 230 0.63 11.59 -2.02
N CYS A 231 0.72 10.56 -1.19
CA CYS A 231 0.25 9.21 -1.45
C CYS A 231 -0.92 8.88 -0.52
N PHE A 232 -1.73 7.89 -0.91
CA PHE A 232 -2.80 7.39 -0.06
C PHE A 232 -2.64 5.90 0.21
N VAL A 233 -2.91 5.53 1.46
CA VAL A 233 -3.08 4.13 1.86
C VAL A 233 -4.48 3.98 2.42
N GLU A 234 -5.23 2.99 1.95
CA GLU A 234 -6.58 2.70 2.42
C GLU A 234 -6.63 1.31 3.03
N TYR A 235 -7.28 1.19 4.18
CA TYR A 235 -7.63 -0.08 4.81
C TYR A 235 -9.15 -0.21 4.84
N TYR A 236 -9.65 -1.37 4.41
CA TYR A 236 -11.04 -1.80 4.54
C TYR A 236 -11.09 -2.99 5.50
N CYS A 237 -12.01 -2.95 6.47
CA CYS A 237 -12.20 -4.02 7.44
C CYS A 237 -13.70 -4.32 7.60
N CYS A 238 -14.08 -5.59 7.59
CA CYS A 238 -15.42 -6.01 7.96
C CYS A 238 -15.65 -5.85 9.47
N PRO A 239 -16.90 -5.61 9.90
CA PRO A 239 -17.25 -5.65 11.32
C PRO A 239 -17.07 -7.08 11.87
N ASP A 240 -16.98 -7.18 13.20
CA ASP A 240 -17.01 -8.45 13.91
C ASP A 240 -18.46 -8.95 14.02
N GLU A 241 -18.75 -10.13 13.45
CA GLU A 241 -20.10 -10.69 13.32
C GLU A 241 -20.61 -11.43 14.58
N ASP A 242 -19.81 -11.54 15.65
CA ASP A 242 -20.21 -12.20 16.91
C ASP A 242 -21.25 -11.38 17.74
N ILE A 243 -22.08 -10.60 17.05
CA ILE A 243 -23.25 -9.93 17.59
C ILE A 243 -24.42 -10.93 17.52
N THR A 244 -24.60 -11.72 18.58
CA THR A 244 -25.95 -12.18 18.90
C THR A 244 -26.71 -10.96 19.43
N ASP A 245 -27.88 -10.68 18.86
CA ASP A 245 -28.83 -9.62 19.26
C ASP A 245 -29.41 -9.83 20.69
N GLY A 246 -28.59 -10.23 21.66
CA GLY A 246 -29.03 -10.73 22.97
C GLY A 246 -28.54 -9.93 24.19
N GLU A 247 -27.54 -9.06 24.08
CA GLU A 247 -26.99 -8.33 25.24
C GLU A 247 -26.73 -6.85 24.95
N LEU A 248 -27.80 -6.07 24.79
CA LEU A 248 -27.81 -4.61 25.02
C LEU A 248 -29.14 -4.17 25.65
#